data_AF-A0A6J4WZ22-F1
#
_entry.id   AF-A0A6J4WZ22-F1
#
_cell.length_a   1.000
_cell.length_b   1.000
_cell.length_c   1.000
_cell.angle_alpha   90.00
_cell.angle_beta   90.00
_cell.angle_gamma   90.00
#
_symmetry.space_group_name_H-M   'P 1'
#
loop_
_entity.id
_entity.type
_entity.pdbx_description
1 polymer ?
#
loop_
_entity_poly.entity_id
_entity_poly.type
_entity_poly.pdbx_seq_one_letter_code
_entity_poly.pdbx_strand_id
1 'polypeptide(L)'
;MEDTKKALFALVAVAITIGYLWQTNRVITPKEATWNDVLTEAKQGDYRIISTDELWARYEKDPAKMLLVDTRQEWEYRTGHIKSALNFPMEPTWMSRWRNKGALGKFLGPDKERFLVFY
;
A
#
# COMPACT_ATOMS: atom_id res chain seq x y z
N MET A 1 -27.26 -44.33 10.66
CA MET A 1 -26.98 -43.86 9.29
C MET A 1 -27.08 -42.34 9.17
N GLU A 2 -28.01 -41.69 9.88
CA GLU A 2 -28.13 -40.22 9.93
C GLU A 2 -27.00 -39.55 10.75
N ASP A 3 -26.66 -40.11 11.92
CA ASP A 3 -25.60 -39.55 12.77
C ASP A 3 -24.20 -39.65 12.16
N THR A 4 -23.94 -40.74 11.41
CA THR A 4 -22.70 -40.91 10.66
C THR A 4 -22.53 -39.85 9.57
N LYS A 5 -23.63 -39.44 8.91
CA LYS A 5 -23.61 -38.36 7.91
C LYS A 5 -23.38 -37.00 8.58
N LYS A 6 -24.03 -36.74 9.72
CA LYS A 6 -23.82 -35.51 10.51
C LYS A 6 -22.36 -35.39 10.99
N ALA A 7 -21.79 -36.48 11.50
CA ALA A 7 -20.38 -36.54 11.90
C ALA A 7 -19.44 -36.29 10.71
N LEU A 8 -19.73 -36.89 9.55
CA LEU A 8 -18.95 -36.64 8.33
C LEU A 8 -19.00 -35.16 7.90
N PHE A 9 -20.19 -34.54 7.90
CA PHE A 9 -20.31 -33.12 7.56
C PHE A 9 -19.58 -32.21 8.53
N ALA A 10 -19.63 -32.50 9.84
CA ALA A 10 -18.88 -31.75 10.84
C ALA A 10 -17.37 -31.85 10.61
N LEU A 11 -16.85 -33.04 10.30
CA LEU A 11 -15.44 -33.24 9.98
C LEU A 11 -15.02 -32.51 8.72
N VAL A 12 -15.85 -32.52 7.67
CA VAL A 12 -15.59 -31.76 6.44
C VAL A 12 -15.56 -30.26 6.72
N ALA A 13 -16.51 -29.74 7.51
CA ALA A 13 -16.54 -28.33 7.88
C ALA A 13 -15.27 -27.92 8.65
N VAL A 14 -14.85 -28.72 9.64
CA VAL A 14 -13.61 -28.47 10.39
C VAL A 14 -12.39 -28.51 9.48
N ALA A 15 -12.29 -29.49 8.58
CA ALA A 15 -11.18 -29.59 7.64
C ALA A 15 -11.12 -28.38 6.69
N ILE A 16 -12.26 -27.90 6.20
CA ILE A 16 -12.34 -26.69 5.37
C ILE A 16 -11.88 -25.47 6.17
N THR A 17 -12.34 -25.30 7.41
CA THR A 17 -11.94 -24.18 8.26
C THR A 17 -10.44 -24.20 8.56
N ILE A 18 -9.88 -25.37 8.88
CA ILE A 18 -8.43 -25.53 9.09
C ILE A 18 -7.66 -25.20 7.81
N GLY A 19 -8.09 -25.73 6.66
CA GLY A 19 -7.46 -25.44 5.37
C GLY A 19 -7.51 -23.95 5.02
N TYR A 20 -8.64 -23.28 5.29
CA TYR A 20 -8.80 -21.85 5.08
C TYR A 20 -7.91 -21.02 6.01
N LEU A 21 -7.87 -21.36 7.30
CA LEU A 21 -7.00 -20.69 8.28
C LEU A 21 -5.52 -20.90 7.95
N TRP A 22 -5.13 -22.10 7.53
CA TRP A 22 -3.77 -22.39 7.10
C TRP A 22 -3.40 -21.56 5.88
N GLN A 23 -4.27 -21.50 4.87
CA GLN A 23 -4.02 -20.76 3.63
C GLN A 23 -3.96 -19.24 3.85
N THR A 24 -4.80 -18.69 4.73
CA THR A 24 -4.85 -17.25 5.02
C THR A 24 -3.73 -16.78 5.93
N ASN A 25 -3.22 -17.64 6.81
CA ASN A 25 -2.12 -17.31 7.74
C ASN A 25 -0.73 -17.76 7.24
N ARG A 26 -0.58 -18.10 5.95
CA ARG A 26 0.76 -18.41 5.42
C ARG A 26 1.62 -17.16 5.49
N VAL A 27 2.81 -17.30 6.08
CA VAL A 27 3.81 -16.24 6.06
C VAL A 27 4.24 -16.04 4.61
N ILE A 28 3.81 -14.92 4.02
CA ILE A 28 4.31 -14.48 2.71
C ILE A 28 5.64 -13.79 3.00
N THR A 29 6.76 -14.48 2.77
CA THR A 29 8.06 -13.82 2.80
C THR A 29 8.09 -12.79 1.66
N PRO A 30 8.23 -11.49 1.96
CA PRO A 30 8.36 -10.49 0.91
C PRO A 30 9.58 -10.82 0.06
N LYS A 31 9.44 -10.76 -1.27
CA LYS A 31 10.59 -10.84 -2.16
C LYS A 31 11.52 -9.67 -1.84
N GLU A 32 12.80 -9.94 -1.62
CA GLU A 32 13.79 -8.88 -1.51
C GLU A 32 13.83 -8.10 -2.83
N ALA A 33 13.53 -6.81 -2.76
CA ALA A 33 13.60 -5.91 -3.91
C ALA A 33 15.04 -5.43 -4.10
N THR A 34 15.56 -5.58 -5.31
CA THR A 34 16.85 -4.98 -5.69
C THR A 34 16.66 -3.53 -6.12
N TRP A 35 17.74 -2.76 -6.14
CA TRP A 35 17.70 -1.39 -6.65
C TRP A 35 17.25 -1.32 -8.13
N ASN A 36 17.60 -2.34 -8.92
CA ASN A 36 17.16 -2.41 -10.31
C ASN A 36 15.64 -2.64 -10.44
N ASP A 37 15.02 -3.37 -9.51
CA ASP A 37 13.57 -3.52 -9.46
C ASP A 37 12.89 -2.17 -9.21
N VAL A 38 13.43 -1.36 -8.29
CA VAL A 38 12.92 -0.01 -7.99
C VAL A 38 13.00 0.90 -9.22
N LEU A 39 14.14 0.93 -9.90
CA LEU A 39 14.32 1.74 -11.11
C LEU A 39 13.40 1.28 -12.26
N THR A 40 13.18 -0.04 -12.37
CA THR A 40 12.29 -0.60 -13.38
C THR A 40 10.83 -0.24 -13.11
N GLU A 41 10.37 -0.37 -11.86
CA GLU A 41 9.02 0.03 -11.46
C GLU A 41 8.80 1.54 -11.69
N ALA A 42 9.77 2.38 -11.33
CA ALA A 42 9.69 3.83 -11.56
C ALA A 42 9.55 4.18 -13.03
N LYS A 43 10.34 3.52 -13.89
CA LYS A 43 10.25 3.67 -15.34
C LYS A 43 8.90 3.20 -15.89
N GLN A 44 8.35 2.09 -15.39
CA GLN A 44 7.06 1.56 -15.82
C GLN A 44 5.89 2.43 -15.36
N GLY A 45 5.98 3.00 -14.16
CA GLY A 45 4.96 3.89 -13.59
C GLY A 45 5.08 5.35 -14.01
N ASP A 46 6.08 5.69 -14.82
CA ASP A 46 6.38 7.06 -15.29
C ASP A 46 6.56 8.07 -14.14
N TYR A 47 7.31 7.66 -13.11
CA TYR A 47 7.70 8.53 -11.99
C TYR A 47 9.20 8.47 -11.74
N ARG A 48 9.70 9.42 -10.95
CA ARG A 48 11.11 9.52 -10.60
C ARG A 48 11.34 9.05 -9.17
N ILE A 49 12.50 8.46 -8.93
CA ILE A 49 12.98 8.17 -7.58
C ILE A 49 13.68 9.42 -7.05
N ILE A 50 13.42 9.75 -5.79
CA ILE A 50 14.07 10.83 -5.06
C ILE A 50 14.82 10.23 -3.86
N SER A 51 16.02 10.71 -3.59
CA SER A 51 16.77 10.30 -2.39
C SER A 51 16.29 11.05 -1.15
N THR A 52 16.57 10.51 0.03
CA THR A 52 16.25 11.17 1.31
C THR A 52 16.92 12.55 1.41
N ASP A 53 18.19 12.66 1.00
CA ASP A 53 18.93 13.93 1.07
C ASP A 53 18.35 14.98 0.12
N GLU A 54 17.97 14.58 -1.11
CA GLU A 54 17.36 15.48 -2.07
C GLU A 54 15.97 15.93 -1.59
N LEU A 55 15.18 15.00 -1.05
CA LEU A 55 13.87 15.31 -0.48
C LEU A 55 14.00 16.30 0.68
N TRP A 56 14.94 16.05 1.60
CA TRP A 56 15.21 16.93 2.73
C TRP A 56 15.63 18.33 2.29
N ALA A 57 16.58 18.44 1.35
CA ALA A 57 17.05 19.73 0.85
C ALA A 57 15.93 20.56 0.21
N ARG A 58 14.99 19.91 -0.49
CA ARG A 58 13.81 20.58 -1.07
C ARG A 58 12.81 20.97 0.02
N TYR A 59 12.57 20.07 0.98
CA TYR A 59 11.62 20.26 2.07
C TYR A 59 12.04 21.41 3.00
N GLU A 60 13.32 21.51 3.33
CA GLU A 60 13.87 22.60 4.16
C GLU A 60 13.76 23.96 3.46
N LYS A 61 13.92 23.98 2.13
CA LYS A 61 13.88 25.22 1.34
C LYS A 61 12.48 25.81 1.22
N ASP A 62 11.49 24.99 0.85
CA ASP A 62 10.11 25.45 0.65
C ASP A 62 9.12 24.27 0.67
N PRO A 63 8.60 23.89 1.85
CA PRO A 63 7.70 22.74 1.97
C PRO A 63 6.35 23.00 1.31
N ALA A 64 5.93 24.25 1.12
CA ALA A 64 4.64 24.59 0.53
C ALA A 64 4.58 24.34 -0.98
N LYS A 65 5.73 24.25 -1.66
CA LYS A 65 5.83 23.96 -3.11
C LYS A 65 5.73 22.47 -3.45
N MET A 66 5.65 21.61 -2.45
CA MET A 66 5.48 20.18 -2.63
C MET A 66 4.27 19.67 -1.86
N LEU A 67 3.70 18.57 -2.34
CA LEU A 67 2.77 17.78 -1.57
C LEU A 67 3.41 16.44 -1.25
N LEU A 68 3.56 16.17 0.04
CA LEU A 68 3.95 14.85 0.55
C LEU A 68 2.69 14.02 0.79
N VAL A 69 2.66 12.81 0.23
CA VAL A 69 1.55 11.88 0.39
C VAL A 69 2.05 10.60 1.03
N ASP A 70 1.57 10.32 2.24
CA ASP A 70 1.84 9.08 2.95
C ASP A 70 0.79 8.04 2.56
N THR A 71 1.22 6.94 1.95
CA THR A 71 0.31 5.89 1.44
C THR A 71 0.03 4.76 2.43
N ARG A 72 0.63 4.82 3.63
CA ARG A 72 0.51 3.81 4.68
C ARG A 72 -0.85 3.84 5.35
N GLN A 73 -1.10 2.85 6.20
CA GLN A 73 -2.33 2.76 6.97
C GLN A 73 -2.45 3.94 7.95
N GLU A 74 -3.69 4.36 8.22
CA GLU A 74 -3.95 5.54 9.08
C GLU A 74 -3.32 5.40 10.48
N TRP A 75 -3.26 4.19 11.03
CA TRP A 75 -2.63 3.95 12.32
C TRP A 75 -1.11 4.20 12.28
N GLU A 76 -0.42 3.85 11.19
CA GLU A 76 1.02 4.11 11.01
C GLU A 76 1.26 5.62 10.89
N TYR A 77 0.46 6.30 10.08
CA TYR A 77 0.51 7.75 9.92
C TYR A 77 0.37 8.47 11.27
N ARG A 78 -0.58 8.05 12.11
CA ARG A 78 -0.80 8.63 13.45
C ARG A 78 0.38 8.42 14.40
N THR A 79 1.13 7.33 14.27
CA THR A 79 2.31 7.08 15.13
C THR A 79 3.52 7.93 14.76
N GLY A 80 3.59 8.41 13.52
CA GLY A 80 4.67 9.27 13.05
C GLY A 80 4.68 9.38 11.53
N HIS A 81 4.75 10.61 11.04
CA HIS A 81 4.79 10.94 9.61
C HIS A 81 5.61 12.22 9.39
N ILE A 82 5.99 12.47 8.14
CA ILE A 82 6.67 13.72 7.78
C ILE A 82 5.68 14.87 7.97
N LYS A 83 6.08 15.91 8.69
CA LYS A 83 5.22 17.07 8.97
C LYS A 83 4.66 17.64 7.66
N SER A 84 3.40 18.06 7.67
CA SER A 84 2.62 18.54 6.51
C SER A 84 2.31 17.50 5.42
N ALA A 85 2.71 16.23 5.57
CA ALA A 85 2.23 15.18 4.70
C ALA A 85 0.72 14.99 4.86
N LEU A 86 0.06 14.54 3.80
CA LEU A 86 -1.33 14.10 3.84
C LEU A 86 -1.38 12.57 3.71
N ASN A 87 -2.25 11.93 4.47
CA ASN A 87 -2.41 10.48 4.39
C ASN A 87 -3.46 10.08 3.36
N PHE A 88 -3.10 9.16 2.47
CA PHE A 88 -4.02 8.47 1.56
C PHE A 88 -3.73 6.98 1.62
N PRO A 89 -4.36 6.24 2.56
CA PRO A 89 -4.11 4.81 2.72
C PRO A 89 -4.44 4.04 1.44
N MET A 90 -3.45 3.32 0.92
CA MET A 90 -3.63 2.54 -0.30
C MET A 90 -2.81 1.25 -0.24
N GLU A 91 -3.49 0.11 -0.39
CA GLU A 91 -2.79 -1.16 -0.53
C GLU A 91 -1.99 -1.20 -1.84
N PRO A 92 -0.80 -1.82 -1.86
CA PRO A 92 0.07 -1.90 -3.03
C PRO A 92 -0.41 -2.98 -4.03
N THR A 93 -1.70 -3.02 -4.32
CA THR A 93 -2.32 -3.96 -5.25
C THR A 93 -2.85 -3.25 -6.48
N TRP A 94 -2.80 -3.93 -7.64
CA TRP A 94 -3.39 -3.41 -8.87
C TRP A 94 -4.89 -3.06 -8.70
N MET A 95 -5.62 -3.91 -7.99
CA MET A 95 -7.05 -3.71 -7.72
C MET A 95 -7.31 -2.46 -6.87
N SER A 96 -6.49 -2.26 -5.83
CA SER A 96 -6.54 -1.05 -5.00
C SER A 96 -6.27 0.20 -5.84
N ARG A 97 -5.23 0.20 -6.68
CA ARG A 97 -4.91 1.33 -7.58
C ARG A 97 -6.08 1.66 -8.51
N TRP A 98 -6.68 0.64 -9.12
CA TRP A 98 -7.81 0.84 -10.03
C TRP A 98 -9.04 1.41 -9.29
N ARG A 99 -9.41 0.82 -8.16
CA ARG A 99 -10.57 1.25 -7.35
C ARG A 99 -10.40 2.67 -6.80
N ASN A 100 -9.18 3.03 -6.39
CA ASN A 100 -8.90 4.30 -5.72
C ASN A 100 -8.55 5.45 -6.68
N LYS A 101 -8.39 5.21 -7.99
CA LYS A 101 -7.97 6.22 -8.98
C LYS A 101 -8.77 7.52 -8.91
N GLY A 102 -10.10 7.43 -8.81
CA GLY A 102 -10.97 8.60 -8.73
C GLY A 102 -10.85 9.37 -7.41
N ALA A 103 -10.80 8.63 -6.29
CA ALA A 103 -10.63 9.23 -4.96
C ALA A 103 -9.27 9.91 -4.82
N LEU A 104 -8.21 9.26 -5.29
CA LEU A 104 -6.85 9.82 -5.34
C LEU A 104 -6.82 11.10 -6.19
N GLY A 105 -7.45 11.10 -7.36
CA GLY A 105 -7.52 12.29 -8.21
C GLY A 105 -8.19 13.48 -7.52
N LYS A 106 -9.27 13.25 -6.77
CA LYS A 106 -9.94 14.30 -5.98
C LYS A 106 -9.08 14.77 -4.80
N PHE A 107 -8.42 13.85 -4.12
CA PHE A 107 -7.52 14.13 -3.01
C PHE A 107 -6.31 14.99 -3.44
N LEU A 108 -5.71 14.66 -4.59
CA LEU A 108 -4.62 15.45 -5.16
C LEU A 108 -5.12 16.81 -5.68
N GLY A 109 -6.39 16.93 -6.05
CA GLY A 109 -6.95 18.19 -6.53
C GLY A 109 -6.60 18.52 -7.99
N PRO A 110 -6.91 19.75 -8.42
CA PRO A 110 -6.88 20.13 -9.83
C PRO A 110 -5.48 20.47 -10.36
N ASP A 111 -4.57 20.93 -9.50
CA ASP A 111 -3.21 21.31 -9.90
C ASP A 111 -2.39 20.08 -10.32
N LYS A 112 -2.03 20.02 -11.60
CA LYS A 112 -1.26 18.93 -12.21
C LYS A 112 0.25 19.22 -12.28
N GLU A 113 0.66 20.45 -12.03
CA GLU A 113 2.06 20.88 -12.13
C GLU A 113 2.77 20.88 -10.77
N ARG A 114 2.02 20.69 -9.68
CA ARG A 114 2.58 20.59 -8.34
C ARG A 114 3.53 19.41 -8.21
N PHE A 115 4.64 19.63 -7.52
CA PHE A 115 5.59 18.58 -7.18
C PHE A 115 4.99 17.64 -6.12
N LEU A 116 4.82 16.37 -6.47
CA LEU A 116 4.26 15.33 -5.59
C LEU A 116 5.34 14.35 -5.18
N VAL A 117 5.36 13.95 -3.91
CA VAL A 117 6.20 12.85 -3.42
C VAL A 117 5.33 11.89 -2.65
N PHE A 118 5.30 10.63 -3.10
CA PHE A 118 4.67 9.53 -2.40
C PHE A 118 5.72 8.78 -1.59
N TYR A 119 5.36 8.38 -0.38
CA TYR A 119 6.20 7.55 0.48
C TYR A 119 5.38 6.54 1.31
#